data_AF-A0A1Y3EDI5-F1
#
_entry.id   AF-A0A1Y3EDI5-F1
#
_cell.length_a   1.000
_cell.length_b   1.000
_cell.length_c   1.000
_cell.angle_alpha   90.00
_cell.angle_beta   90.00
_cell.angle_gamma   90.00
#
_symmetry.space_group_name_H-M   'P 1'
#
loop_
_entity.id
_entity.type
_entity.pdbx_description
1 polymer ?
#
loop_
_entity_poly.entity_id
_entity_poly.type
_entity_poly.pdbx_seq_one_letter_code
_entity_poly.pdbx_strand_id
1 'polypeptide(L)'
;MAAAITTHHLPVPWDCLFSLARIIVRVVPRVNRLVFVFGKLVKEGVQNFTPTLLTSYVIDVAREVDSLAHGVLKKNNLMNAVIILLPLHFDRPSGSNDYPSVRWSVVLRPVVTQDFMTAVPAEPGKHLPISVVNEMVSTIENSLPCISRVLYDLTPKPPGTIEWE
;
A
#
# COMPACT_ATOMS: atom_id res chain seq x y z
N MET A 1 7.86 -5.31 12.07
CA MET A 1 8.37 -4.22 11.21
C MET A 1 7.85 -4.42 9.81
N ALA A 2 7.50 -3.34 9.12
CA ALA A 2 7.19 -3.39 7.70
C ALA A 2 8.48 -3.19 6.87
N ALA A 3 8.57 -3.87 5.74
CA ALA A 3 9.59 -3.64 4.73
C ALA A 3 8.90 -3.21 3.43
N ALA A 4 9.60 -2.43 2.61
CA ALA A 4 9.09 -1.89 1.36
C ALA A 4 10.00 -2.31 0.19
N ILE A 5 9.39 -2.60 -0.96
CA ILE A 5 10.09 -2.94 -2.21
C ILE A 5 9.66 -1.99 -3.31
N THR A 6 10.62 -1.57 -4.12
CA THR A 6 10.40 -0.80 -5.36
C THR A 6 11.11 -1.51 -6.51
N THR A 7 10.67 -1.29 -7.76
CA THR A 7 11.34 -1.87 -8.93
C THR A 7 11.35 -0.89 -10.10
N HIS A 8 12.36 -1.00 -10.96
CA HIS A 8 12.41 -0.32 -12.27
C HIS A 8 11.69 -1.10 -13.37
N HIS A 9 11.34 -2.37 -13.12
CA HIS A 9 10.81 -3.26 -14.15
C HIS A 9 9.35 -2.94 -14.48
N LEU A 10 9.05 -2.79 -15.78
CA LEU A 10 7.71 -2.60 -16.32
C LEU A 10 7.43 -3.65 -17.42
N PRO A 11 6.30 -4.38 -17.38
CA PRO A 11 5.28 -4.36 -16.34
C PRO A 11 5.81 -4.85 -14.98
N VAL A 12 5.19 -4.44 -13.88
CA VAL A 12 5.59 -4.85 -12.53
C VAL A 12 5.54 -6.38 -12.41
N PRO A 13 6.62 -7.06 -11.98
CA PRO A 13 6.68 -8.52 -11.93
C PRO A 13 5.99 -9.06 -10.66
N TRP A 14 4.65 -9.00 -10.64
CA TRP A 14 3.82 -9.34 -9.48
C TRP A 14 4.10 -10.73 -8.91
N ASP A 15 4.20 -11.76 -9.75
CA ASP A 15 4.48 -13.14 -9.30
C ASP A 15 5.80 -13.25 -8.54
N CYS A 16 6.84 -12.57 -9.01
CA CYS A 16 8.14 -12.52 -8.36
C CYS A 16 8.05 -11.77 -7.03
N LEU A 17 7.34 -10.64 -6.98
CA LEU A 17 7.15 -9.85 -5.77
C LEU A 17 6.42 -10.64 -4.67
N PHE A 18 5.33 -11.33 -5.01
CA PHE A 18 4.60 -12.18 -4.05
C PHE A 18 5.43 -13.39 -3.60
N SER A 19 6.21 -13.99 -4.49
CA SER A 19 7.10 -15.10 -4.13
C SER A 19 8.21 -14.63 -3.20
N LEU A 20 8.81 -13.47 -3.46
CA LEU A 20 9.78 -12.83 -2.59
C LEU A 20 9.15 -12.47 -1.23
N ALA A 21 7.90 -12.00 -1.22
CA ALA A 21 7.17 -11.69 0.01
C ALA A 21 7.01 -12.90 0.93
N ARG A 22 6.61 -14.04 0.37
CA ARG A 22 6.52 -15.31 1.11
C ARG A 22 7.86 -15.72 1.72
N ILE A 23 8.97 -15.51 1.01
CA ILE A 23 10.31 -15.86 1.49
C ILE A 23 10.76 -14.90 2.59
N ILE A 24 10.70 -13.58 2.35
CA ILE A 24 11.20 -12.57 3.29
C ILE A 24 10.49 -12.67 4.63
N VAL A 25 9.15 -12.72 4.62
CA VAL A 25 8.34 -12.78 5.85
C VAL A 25 8.60 -14.07 6.64
N ARG A 26 8.99 -15.16 5.97
CA ARG A 26 9.36 -16.43 6.62
C ARG A 26 10.79 -16.43 7.17
N VAL A 27 11.73 -15.83 6.45
CA VAL A 27 13.17 -15.88 6.76
C VAL A 27 13.60 -14.76 7.70
N VAL A 28 12.90 -13.63 7.70
CA VAL A 28 13.22 -12.46 8.51
C VAL A 28 12.13 -12.28 9.58
N PRO A 29 12.30 -12.85 10.80
CA PRO A 29 11.22 -12.94 11.79
C PRO A 29 10.69 -11.58 12.26
N ARG A 30 11.48 -10.52 12.09
CA ARG A 30 11.10 -9.15 12.47
C ARG A 30 10.23 -8.46 11.42
N VAL A 31 10.16 -8.98 10.20
CA VAL A 31 9.37 -8.40 9.10
C VAL A 31 8.04 -9.13 9.01
N ASN A 32 6.97 -8.46 9.44
CA ASN A 32 5.61 -9.00 9.43
C ASN A 32 4.74 -8.43 8.30
N ARG A 33 5.22 -7.37 7.62
CA ARG A 33 4.56 -6.76 6.47
C ARG A 33 5.58 -6.49 5.37
N LEU A 34 5.22 -6.83 4.14
CA LEU A 34 5.98 -6.44 2.96
C LEU A 34 5.05 -5.73 1.98
N VAL A 35 5.44 -4.52 1.58
CA VAL A 35 4.66 -3.69 0.66
C VAL A 35 5.45 -3.37 -0.59
N PHE A 36 4.78 -3.30 -1.72
CA PHE A 36 5.30 -2.69 -2.94
C PHE A 36 4.97 -1.20 -2.95
N VAL A 37 5.91 -0.34 -3.32
CA VAL A 37 5.67 1.12 -3.46
C VAL A 37 5.58 1.48 -4.94
N PHE A 38 4.49 2.14 -5.34
CA PHE A 38 4.30 2.57 -6.72
C PHE A 38 5.14 3.81 -7.07
N GLY A 39 5.53 3.88 -8.35
CA GLY A 39 6.27 5.00 -8.94
C GLY A 39 7.78 4.77 -9.01
N LYS A 40 8.59 5.84 -8.86
CA LYS A 40 10.05 5.78 -9.02
C LYS A 40 10.70 5.02 -7.87
N LEU A 41 11.93 4.52 -8.09
CA LEU A 41 12.68 3.90 -7.00
C LEU A 41 12.84 4.83 -5.81
N VAL A 42 12.57 4.28 -4.63
CA VAL A 42 12.86 4.93 -3.36
C VAL A 42 14.35 4.75 -3.08
N LYS A 43 15.12 5.85 -3.19
CA LYS A 43 16.57 5.84 -2.98
C LYS A 43 16.97 5.78 -1.50
N GLU A 44 16.18 6.44 -0.65
CA GLU A 44 16.44 6.58 0.78
C GLU A 44 15.22 6.13 1.57
N GLY A 45 15.43 5.35 2.63
CA GLY A 45 14.36 4.93 3.53
C GLY A 45 13.79 6.11 4.32
N VAL A 46 12.51 6.03 4.69
CA VAL A 46 11.84 7.05 5.51
C VAL A 46 12.36 6.96 6.96
N GLN A 47 12.99 8.03 7.45
CA GLN A 47 13.62 8.07 8.79
C GLN A 47 12.73 8.66 9.89
N ASN A 48 11.74 9.48 9.52
CA ASN A 48 10.78 10.08 10.46
C ASN A 48 9.36 10.03 9.88
N PHE A 49 8.39 10.07 10.78
CA PHE A 49 6.97 9.89 10.45
C PHE A 49 6.25 11.23 10.42
N THR A 50 5.20 11.32 9.62
CA THR A 50 4.25 12.45 9.66
C THR A 50 3.46 12.35 10.97
N PRO A 51 3.49 13.37 11.86
CA PRO A 51 2.70 13.34 13.09
C PRO A 51 1.22 13.13 12.75
N THR A 52 0.67 11.99 13.18
CA THR A 52 -0.66 11.55 12.78
C THR A 52 -1.42 11.12 14.03
N LEU A 53 -2.50 11.83 14.31
CA LEU A 53 -3.46 11.53 15.37
C LEU A 53 -4.84 11.40 14.72
N LEU A 54 -5.80 10.82 15.44
CA LEU A 54 -7.19 10.69 15.01
C LEU A 54 -7.94 12.04 15.08
N THR A 55 -7.43 13.04 14.38
CA THR A 55 -8.10 14.32 14.19
C THR A 55 -9.16 14.19 13.09
N SER A 56 -10.16 15.08 13.09
CA SER A 56 -11.17 15.12 12.02
C SER A 56 -10.55 15.16 10.64
N TYR A 57 -9.53 16.01 10.45
CA TYR A 57 -8.82 16.13 9.18
C TYR A 57 -8.20 14.81 8.71
N VAL A 58 -7.47 14.09 9.58
CA VAL A 58 -6.83 12.82 9.21
C VAL A 58 -7.88 11.75 8.90
N ILE A 59 -8.98 11.72 9.68
CA ILE A 59 -10.10 10.80 9.44
C ILE A 59 -10.77 11.09 8.10
N ASP A 60 -10.96 12.37 7.75
CA ASP A 60 -11.59 12.76 6.49
C ASP A 60 -10.69 12.40 5.30
N VAL A 61 -9.37 12.59 5.41
CA VAL A 61 -8.41 12.09 4.41
C VAL A 61 -8.51 10.57 4.26
N ALA A 62 -8.54 9.81 5.37
CA ALA A 62 -8.65 8.36 5.31
C ALA A 62 -9.97 7.91 4.63
N ARG A 63 -11.09 8.57 4.94
CA ARG A 63 -12.39 8.31 4.31
C ARG A 63 -12.40 8.65 2.82
N GLU A 64 -11.75 9.74 2.44
CA GLU A 64 -11.68 10.18 1.05
C GLU A 64 -10.85 9.20 0.21
N VAL A 65 -9.67 8.81 0.70
CA VAL A 65 -8.84 7.79 0.07
C VAL A 65 -9.60 6.46 -0.09
N ASP A 66 -10.29 6.03 0.96
CA ASP A 66 -11.09 4.80 0.94
C ASP A 66 -12.21 4.87 -0.12
N SER A 67 -12.95 5.97 -0.14
CA SER A 67 -14.02 6.23 -1.12
C SER A 67 -13.50 6.21 -2.56
N LEU A 68 -12.34 6.82 -2.82
CA LEU A 68 -11.72 6.82 -4.15
C LEU A 68 -11.34 5.41 -4.59
N ALA A 69 -10.67 4.64 -3.73
CA ALA A 69 -10.28 3.27 -4.02
C ALA A 69 -11.51 2.37 -4.28
N HIS A 70 -12.50 2.41 -3.38
CA HIS A 70 -13.72 1.63 -3.50
C HIS A 70 -14.61 2.08 -4.67
N GLY A 71 -14.57 3.36 -5.05
CA GLY A 71 -15.24 3.85 -6.26
C GLY A 71 -14.75 3.13 -7.52
N VAL A 72 -13.43 2.95 -7.64
CA VAL A 72 -12.81 2.21 -8.75
C VAL A 72 -13.16 0.72 -8.69
N LEU A 73 -13.12 0.09 -7.52
CA LEU A 73 -13.50 -1.32 -7.36
C LEU A 73 -14.97 -1.56 -7.70
N LYS A 74 -15.87 -0.71 -7.21
CA LYS A 74 -17.32 -0.79 -7.45
C LYS A 74 -17.66 -0.63 -8.93
N LYS A 75 -17.02 0.32 -9.63
CA LYS A 75 -17.18 0.53 -11.08
C LYS A 75 -16.84 -0.74 -11.88
N ASN A 76 -15.93 -1.56 -11.37
CA ASN A 76 -15.46 -2.78 -12.01
C ASN A 76 -16.10 -4.06 -11.42
N ASN A 77 -17.12 -3.96 -10.55
CA ASN A 77 -17.80 -5.08 -9.88
C ASN A 77 -16.86 -6.00 -9.07
N LEU A 78 -15.86 -5.43 -8.41
CA LEU A 78 -14.87 -6.17 -7.62
C LEU A 78 -15.15 -6.06 -6.10
N MET A 79 -14.60 -7.01 -5.35
CA MET A 79 -14.75 -7.07 -3.89
C MET A 79 -14.00 -5.92 -3.17
N ASN A 80 -14.31 -5.76 -1.88
CA ASN A 80 -13.73 -4.73 -1.02
C ASN A 80 -12.22 -4.90 -0.82
N ALA A 81 -11.56 -3.78 -0.53
CA ALA A 81 -10.18 -3.72 -0.12
C ALA A 81 -10.06 -3.06 1.25
N VAL A 82 -9.06 -3.45 2.03
CA VAL A 82 -8.68 -2.68 3.20
C VAL A 82 -7.75 -1.56 2.74
N ILE A 83 -8.07 -0.32 3.10
CA ILE A 83 -7.32 0.87 2.72
C ILE A 83 -6.72 1.48 3.98
N ILE A 84 -5.40 1.66 4.01
CA ILE A 84 -4.69 2.11 5.22
C ILE A 84 -3.94 3.40 4.91
N LEU A 85 -4.16 4.42 5.73
CA LEU A 85 -3.37 5.65 5.71
C LEU A 85 -2.14 5.48 6.60
N LEU A 86 -0.95 5.58 6.01
CA LEU A 86 0.34 5.48 6.69
C LEU A 86 0.98 6.86 6.88
N PRO A 87 1.57 7.14 8.06
CA PRO A 87 2.28 8.38 8.35
C PRO A 87 3.69 8.42 7.70
N LEU A 88 3.79 8.06 6.42
CA LEU A 88 5.04 7.98 5.67
C LEU A 88 5.08 9.00 4.54
N HIS A 89 6.17 9.78 4.50
CA HIS A 89 6.45 10.76 3.45
C HIS A 89 7.74 10.39 2.71
N PHE A 90 7.58 9.83 1.50
CA PHE A 90 8.65 9.45 0.59
C PHE A 90 9.13 10.65 -0.26
N ASP A 91 10.28 10.47 -0.92
CA ASP A 91 10.86 11.38 -1.92
C ASP A 91 11.14 12.81 -1.46
N ARG A 92 11.40 12.98 -0.16
CA ARG A 92 11.87 14.26 0.35
C ARG A 92 13.29 14.53 -0.15
N PRO A 93 13.65 15.81 -0.41
CA PRO A 93 15.01 16.17 -0.79
C PRO A 93 16.04 15.66 0.23
N SER A 94 17.14 15.11 -0.25
CA SER A 94 18.26 14.63 0.58
C SER A 94 18.80 15.76 1.46
N GLY A 95 19.12 15.45 2.72
CA GLY A 95 19.40 16.44 3.78
C GLY A 95 18.39 16.40 4.94
N SER A 96 17.32 15.60 4.78
CA SER A 96 16.31 15.03 5.70
C SER A 96 15.89 15.71 7.01
N ASN A 97 16.78 16.43 7.71
CA ASN A 97 16.46 17.14 8.94
C ASN A 97 15.78 18.50 8.69
N ASP A 98 15.97 19.10 7.51
CA ASP A 98 15.37 20.42 7.23
C ASP A 98 13.95 20.34 6.66
N TYR A 99 13.55 19.18 6.12
CA TYR A 99 12.22 19.01 5.48
C TYR A 99 11.28 18.15 6.33
N PRO A 100 10.27 18.76 6.98
CA PRO A 100 9.35 18.03 7.83
C PRO A 100 8.52 17.02 7.04
N SER A 101 8.17 15.93 7.70
CA SER A 101 7.22 14.94 7.17
C SER A 101 5.79 15.49 7.29
N VAL A 102 5.14 15.78 6.17
CA VAL A 102 3.83 16.48 6.12
C VAL A 102 2.81 15.79 5.22
N ARG A 103 3.18 14.67 4.59
CA ARG A 103 2.30 13.88 3.71
C ARG A 103 2.14 12.46 4.24
N TRP A 104 1.09 11.79 3.79
CA TRP A 104 0.80 10.41 4.11
C TRP A 104 1.06 9.51 2.92
N SER A 105 1.12 8.21 3.13
CA SER A 105 1.08 7.24 2.05
C SER A 105 -0.10 6.31 2.24
N VAL A 106 -0.56 5.66 1.18
CA VAL A 106 -1.75 4.80 1.24
C VAL A 106 -1.34 3.38 0.92
N VAL A 107 -1.73 2.40 1.74
CA VAL A 107 -1.61 0.98 1.40
C VAL A 107 -2.94 0.48 0.90
N LEU A 108 -2.93 -0.07 -0.32
CA LEU A 108 -3.99 -0.88 -0.87
C LEU A 108 -3.78 -2.32 -0.41
N ARG A 109 -4.77 -2.88 0.28
CA ARG A 109 -4.82 -4.30 0.63
C ARG A 109 -6.12 -4.94 0.15
N PRO A 110 -6.25 -5.20 -1.14
CA PRO A 110 -7.39 -5.94 -1.65
C PRO A 110 -7.35 -7.39 -1.15
N VAL A 111 -8.49 -7.90 -0.72
CA VAL A 111 -8.60 -9.25 -0.18
C VAL A 111 -9.52 -10.10 -1.04
N VAL A 112 -9.12 -11.35 -1.25
CA VAL A 112 -9.97 -12.38 -1.83
C VAL A 112 -10.31 -13.35 -0.70
N THR A 113 -11.59 -13.48 -0.42
CA THR A 113 -12.11 -14.52 0.48
C THR A 113 -12.53 -15.71 -0.37
N GLN A 114 -11.97 -16.89 -0.09
CA GLN A 114 -12.47 -18.16 -0.64
C GLN A 114 -13.52 -18.79 0.29
N ASP A 115 -13.41 -18.50 1.58
CA ASP A 115 -14.38 -18.79 2.64
C ASP A 115 -14.29 -17.70 3.72
N PHE A 116 -15.33 -17.55 4.56
CA PHE A 116 -15.38 -16.55 5.64
C PHE A 116 -14.23 -16.65 6.67
N MET A 117 -13.34 -17.64 6.55
CA MET A 117 -12.22 -17.91 7.45
C MET A 117 -10.86 -17.48 6.88
N THR A 118 -10.70 -17.53 5.56
CA THR A 118 -9.43 -17.26 4.87
C THR A 118 -9.57 -16.10 3.88
N ALA A 119 -8.82 -15.03 4.17
CA ALA A 119 -8.63 -13.92 3.26
C ALA A 119 -7.17 -13.92 2.82
N VAL A 120 -6.93 -14.06 1.53
CA VAL A 120 -5.62 -13.93 0.92
C VAL A 120 -5.51 -12.57 0.23
N PRO A 121 -4.33 -11.94 0.18
CA PRO A 121 -4.15 -10.76 -0.64
C PRO A 121 -4.54 -11.06 -2.09
N ALA A 122 -5.28 -10.17 -2.73
CA ALA A 122 -5.56 -10.31 -4.15
C ALA A 122 -4.24 -10.12 -4.91
N GLU A 123 -3.79 -11.12 -5.65
CA GLU A 123 -2.62 -10.94 -6.53
C GLU A 123 -3.06 -10.22 -7.82
N PRO A 124 -2.46 -9.06 -8.19
CA PRO A 124 -2.73 -8.40 -9.46
C PRO A 124 -2.39 -9.30 -10.65
N GLY A 125 -3.28 -9.38 -11.63
CA GLY A 125 -3.17 -10.26 -12.80
C GLY A 125 -3.73 -11.66 -12.59
N LYS A 126 -4.06 -12.06 -11.34
CA LYS A 126 -4.74 -13.33 -11.05
C LYS A 126 -6.16 -13.12 -10.55
N HIS A 127 -6.28 -12.36 -9.46
CA HIS A 127 -7.57 -12.14 -8.79
C HIS A 127 -8.11 -10.74 -9.05
N LEU A 128 -7.21 -9.80 -9.33
CA LEU A 128 -7.53 -8.39 -9.53
C LEU A 128 -6.89 -7.91 -10.83
N PRO A 129 -7.64 -7.37 -11.80
CA PRO A 129 -7.04 -6.87 -13.03
C PRO A 129 -6.00 -5.78 -12.74
N ILE A 130 -4.83 -5.87 -13.38
CA ILE A 130 -3.74 -4.91 -13.19
C ILE A 130 -4.18 -3.50 -13.57
N SER A 131 -5.05 -3.37 -14.58
CA SER A 131 -5.63 -2.07 -14.98
C SER A 131 -6.42 -1.41 -13.85
N VAL A 132 -7.17 -2.18 -13.06
CA VAL A 132 -7.94 -1.66 -11.92
C VAL A 132 -7.01 -1.21 -10.79
N VAL A 133 -5.92 -1.96 -10.54
CA VAL A 133 -4.90 -1.54 -9.57
C VAL A 133 -4.26 -0.22 -9.97
N ASN A 134 -3.88 -0.10 -11.24
CA ASN A 134 -3.28 1.13 -11.77
C ASN A 134 -4.28 2.29 -11.77
N GLU A 135 -5.57 2.02 -12.05
CA GLU A 135 -6.64 3.03 -11.95
C GLU A 135 -6.75 3.54 -10.52
N MET A 136 -6.85 2.65 -9.50
CA MET A 136 -6.86 3.05 -8.08
C MET A 136 -5.67 3.91 -7.70
N VAL A 137 -4.44 3.48 -8.06
CA VAL A 137 -3.21 4.23 -7.79
C VAL A 137 -3.29 5.62 -8.40
N SER A 138 -3.60 5.70 -9.70
CA SER A 138 -3.65 6.96 -10.43
C SER A 138 -4.75 7.90 -9.91
N THR A 139 -5.91 7.36 -9.53
CA THR A 139 -7.01 8.15 -8.96
C THR A 139 -6.59 8.76 -7.63
N ILE A 140 -6.01 7.98 -6.72
CA ILE A 140 -5.59 8.47 -5.41
C ILE A 140 -4.47 9.52 -5.55
N GLU A 141 -3.42 9.21 -6.31
CA GLU A 141 -2.26 10.11 -6.46
C GLU A 141 -2.63 11.44 -7.13
N ASN A 142 -3.56 11.43 -8.09
CA ASN A 142 -3.98 12.64 -8.80
C ASN A 142 -5.02 13.46 -8.02
N SER A 143 -5.87 12.81 -7.21
CA SER A 143 -6.94 13.50 -6.47
C SER A 143 -6.46 14.13 -5.16
N LEU A 144 -5.44 13.57 -4.50
CA LEU A 144 -5.07 13.94 -3.14
C LEU A 144 -3.59 14.37 -3.03
N PRO A 145 -3.29 15.68 -3.10
CA PRO A 145 -1.92 16.19 -2.98
C PRO A 145 -1.24 15.92 -1.63
N CYS A 146 -2.02 15.58 -0.59
CA CYS A 146 -1.51 15.18 0.71
C CYS A 146 -0.97 13.74 0.73
N ILE A 147 -1.19 12.96 -0.33
CA ILE A 147 -0.65 11.62 -0.50
C ILE A 147 0.71 11.69 -1.22
N SER A 148 1.71 11.08 -0.61
CA SER A 148 3.09 10.98 -1.08
C SER A 148 3.26 9.80 -2.02
N ARG A 149 2.77 8.61 -1.63
CA ARG A 149 2.87 7.37 -2.41
C ARG A 149 1.66 6.50 -2.15
N VAL A 150 1.28 5.71 -3.17
CA VAL A 150 0.44 4.53 -3.00
C VAL A 150 1.32 3.29 -2.92
N LEU A 151 0.92 2.33 -2.09
CA LEU A 151 1.59 1.07 -1.81
C LEU A 151 0.61 -0.09 -2.00
N TYR A 152 1.13 -1.28 -2.25
CA TYR A 152 0.36 -2.51 -2.34
C TYR A 152 0.85 -3.52 -1.30
N ASP A 153 -0.04 -4.07 -0.49
CA ASP A 153 0.32 -5.10 0.48
C ASP A 153 0.56 -6.47 -0.20
N LEU A 154 1.77 -7.00 -0.07
CA LEU A 154 2.19 -8.29 -0.60
C LEU A 154 2.15 -9.42 0.46
N THR A 155 1.78 -9.09 1.69
CA THR A 155 1.97 -9.97 2.84
C THR A 155 1.00 -11.16 2.82
N PRO A 156 1.50 -12.42 2.74
CA PRO A 156 0.64 -13.60 2.78
C PRO A 156 0.01 -13.82 4.17
N LYS A 157 -1.18 -14.43 4.20
CA LYS A 157 -1.79 -15.01 5.40
C LYS A 157 -1.58 -16.54 5.38
N PRO A 158 -0.98 -17.16 6.42
CA PRO A 158 -0.21 -16.59 7.53
C PRO A 158 1.22 -16.17 7.11
N PRO A 159 1.88 -15.21 7.81
CA PRO A 159 1.64 -14.74 9.19
C PRO A 159 0.87 -13.42 9.32
N GLY A 160 0.39 -12.82 8.22
CA GLY A 160 -0.33 -11.55 8.30
C GLY A 160 -1.81 -11.65 8.70
N THR A 161 -2.33 -10.70 9.48
CA THR A 161 -3.78 -10.44 9.65
C THR A 161 -4.33 -9.57 8.53
N ILE A 162 -5.65 -9.54 8.31
CA ILE A 162 -6.31 -8.68 7.29
C ILE A 162 -6.10 -7.20 7.60
N GLU A 163 -6.21 -6.83 8.87
CA GLU A 163 -6.05 -5.45 9.32
C GLU A 163 -4.59 -5.10 9.60
N TRP A 164 -4.25 -3.81 9.50
CA TRP A 164 -2.95 -3.27 9.89
C TRP A 164 -3.13 -2.54 11.23
N GLU A 165 -3.13 -3.31 12.32
CA GLU A 165 -2.98 -2.82 13.70
C GLU A 165 -1.77 -3.49 14.36
#